data_AF-A0A2V9HKC4-F1
#
_entry.id   AF-A0A2V9HKC4-F1
#
_cell.length_a   1.000
_cell.length_b   1.000
_cell.length_c   1.000
_cell.angle_alpha   90.00
_cell.angle_beta   90.00
_cell.angle_gamma   90.00
#
_symmetry.space_group_name_H-M   'P 1'
#
loop_
_entity.id
_entity.type
_entity.pdbx_description
1 polymer ?
#
loop_
_entity_poly.entity_id
_entity_poly.type
_entity_poly.pdbx_seq_one_letter_code
_entity_poly.pdbx_strand_id
1 'polypeptide(L)'
;MRTKAETLAEIQTLFDGIAYGKAASVLRMVEAYVGPEVFRKAVNAYLEKHAYGNATAEVFWNQVAATSGKPVDKIMASFTEQSGAPLVFIKSACRANTTQVALAQERYFADPAKLAAGSREIWQIPVNLRPAGSKDATSRLLTRR
;
A
#
# COMPACT_ATOMS: atom_id res chain seq x y z
N MET A 1 -5.11 1.22 -11.39
CA MET A 1 -6.52 1.45 -10.97
C MET A 1 -7.07 2.79 -11.45
N ARG A 2 -6.31 3.57 -12.24
CA ARG A 2 -6.80 4.80 -12.85
C ARG A 2 -7.39 4.50 -14.21
N THR A 3 -8.70 4.57 -14.31
CA THR A 3 -9.43 4.45 -15.57
C THR A 3 -10.07 5.80 -15.86
N LYS A 4 -9.89 6.29 -17.08
CA LYS A 4 -10.56 7.52 -17.51
C LYS A 4 -12.05 7.23 -17.65
N ALA A 5 -12.88 8.13 -17.12
CA ALA A 5 -14.32 8.10 -17.31
C ALA A 5 -14.76 9.48 -17.81
N GLU A 6 -15.42 9.51 -18.97
CA GLU A 6 -15.91 10.72 -19.63
C GLU A 6 -17.42 10.73 -19.74
N THR A 7 -18.05 9.56 -19.71
CA THR A 7 -19.52 9.42 -19.75
C THR A 7 -20.09 9.07 -18.38
N LEU A 8 -21.39 9.36 -18.18
CA LEU A 8 -22.09 8.98 -16.96
C LEU A 8 -22.04 7.46 -16.71
N ALA A 9 -22.14 6.66 -17.78
CA ALA A 9 -22.07 5.21 -17.69
C ALA A 9 -20.69 4.73 -17.23
N GLU A 10 -19.60 5.33 -17.75
CA GLU A 10 -18.24 5.00 -17.29
C GLU A 10 -17.99 5.43 -15.85
N ILE A 11 -18.57 6.55 -15.41
CA ILE A 11 -18.49 6.96 -14.00
C ILE A 11 -19.16 5.91 -13.11
N GLN A 12 -20.30 5.36 -13.53
CA GLN A 12 -20.99 4.32 -12.78
C GLN A 12 -20.17 3.04 -12.63
N THR A 13 -19.36 2.67 -13.64
CA THR A 13 -18.50 1.47 -13.55
C THR A 13 -17.32 1.64 -12.59
N LEU A 14 -16.94 2.88 -12.24
CA LEU A 14 -15.90 3.13 -11.24
C LEU A 14 -16.36 2.77 -9.82
N PHE A 15 -17.67 2.64 -9.56
CA PHE A 15 -18.22 2.26 -8.26
C PHE A 15 -18.25 0.74 -8.07
N ASP A 16 -17.07 0.11 -8.14
CA ASP A 16 -16.93 -1.34 -8.01
C ASP A 16 -16.29 -1.78 -6.68
N GLY A 17 -16.27 -3.10 -6.44
CA GLY A 17 -15.65 -3.68 -5.25
C GLY A 17 -14.13 -3.45 -5.16
N ILE A 18 -13.47 -3.13 -6.28
CA ILE A 18 -12.04 -2.77 -6.28
C ILE A 18 -11.89 -1.36 -5.71
N ALA A 19 -12.68 -0.40 -6.18
CA ALA A 19 -12.63 0.99 -5.73
C ALA A 19 -12.82 1.10 -4.22
N TYR A 20 -13.76 0.35 -3.64
CA TYR A 20 -14.02 0.41 -2.20
C TYR A 20 -13.15 -0.56 -1.38
N GLY A 21 -13.11 -1.83 -1.75
CA GLY A 21 -12.45 -2.87 -0.95
C GLY A 21 -10.93 -2.74 -0.95
N LYS A 22 -10.33 -2.52 -2.13
CA LYS A 22 -8.87 -2.35 -2.25
C LYS A 22 -8.43 -1.04 -1.61
N ALA A 23 -9.12 0.06 -1.90
CA ALA A 23 -8.74 1.37 -1.34
C ALA A 23 -8.81 1.37 0.19
N ALA A 24 -9.88 0.85 0.79
CA ALA A 24 -9.98 0.75 2.25
C ALA A 24 -8.84 -0.10 2.86
N SER A 25 -8.51 -1.22 2.22
CA SER A 25 -7.42 -2.10 2.68
C SER A 25 -6.06 -1.40 2.62
N VAL A 26 -5.79 -0.66 1.54
CA VAL A 26 -4.55 0.09 1.36
C VAL A 26 -4.47 1.27 2.33
N LEU A 27 -5.56 2.00 2.55
CA LEU A 27 -5.60 3.10 3.53
C LEU A 27 -5.33 2.57 4.95
N ARG A 28 -5.94 1.46 5.34
CA ARG A 28 -5.67 0.81 6.64
C ARG A 28 -4.21 0.40 6.79
N MET A 29 -3.60 -0.12 5.72
CA MET A 29 -2.17 -0.45 5.70
C MET A 29 -1.30 0.78 5.90
N VAL A 30 -1.63 1.90 5.23
CA VAL A 30 -0.89 3.17 5.38
C VAL A 30 -1.05 3.74 6.78
N GLU A 31 -2.27 3.76 7.33
CA GLU A 31 -2.51 4.18 8.71
C GLU A 31 -1.67 3.35 9.70
N ALA A 32 -1.65 2.03 9.56
CA ALA A 32 -0.82 1.16 10.39
C ALA A 32 0.69 1.42 10.22
N TYR A 33 1.13 1.84 9.03
CA TYR A 33 2.53 2.13 8.74
C TYR A 33 3.02 3.48 9.29
N VAL A 34 2.17 4.52 9.23
CA VAL A 34 2.51 5.86 9.73
C VAL A 34 2.14 6.05 11.19
N GLY A 35 1.19 5.27 11.70
CA GLY A 35 0.60 5.37 13.03
C GLY A 35 -0.73 6.17 13.01
N PRO A 36 -1.73 5.75 13.79
CA PRO A 36 -3.09 6.33 13.75
C PRO A 36 -3.11 7.81 14.10
N GLU A 37 -2.31 8.25 15.07
CA GLU A 37 -2.25 9.66 15.48
C GLU A 37 -1.68 10.57 14.38
N VAL A 38 -0.62 10.12 13.72
CA VAL A 38 0.00 10.84 12.60
C VAL A 38 -0.93 10.86 11.40
N PHE A 39 -1.59 9.73 11.11
CA PHE A 39 -2.57 9.63 10.04
C PHE A 39 -3.74 10.57 10.26
N ARG A 40 -4.34 10.58 11.46
CA ARG A 40 -5.43 11.48 11.85
C ARG A 40 -5.03 12.95 11.72
N LYS A 41 -3.84 13.31 12.22
CA LYS A 41 -3.31 14.67 12.07
C LYS A 41 -3.18 15.08 10.59
N ALA A 42 -2.69 14.18 9.74
CA ALA A 42 -2.58 14.44 8.31
C ALA A 42 -3.94 14.60 7.62
N VAL A 43 -4.92 13.76 7.98
CA VAL A 43 -6.30 13.85 7.48
C VAL A 43 -6.93 15.20 7.86
N ASN A 44 -6.81 15.62 9.12
CA ASN A 44 -7.33 16.92 9.57
C ASN A 44 -6.70 18.08 8.79
N ALA A 45 -5.36 18.08 8.67
CA ALA A 45 -4.66 19.12 7.92
C ALA A 45 -5.05 19.15 6.43
N TYR A 46 -5.26 17.98 5.82
CA TYR A 46 -5.75 17.87 4.45
C TYR A 46 -7.15 18.47 4.30
N LEU A 47 -8.08 18.10 5.18
CA LEU A 47 -9.47 18.58 5.14
C LEU A 47 -9.56 20.09 5.37
N GLU A 48 -8.82 20.62 6.34
CA GLU A 48 -8.76 22.07 6.62
C GLU A 48 -8.22 22.84 5.42
N LYS A 49 -7.12 22.38 4.82
CA LYS A 49 -6.45 23.04 3.69
C LYS A 49 -7.30 23.05 2.41
N HIS A 50 -8.12 22.02 2.20
CA HIS A 50 -8.91 21.83 0.99
C HIS A 50 -10.42 21.99 1.23
N ALA A 51 -10.80 22.60 2.36
CA ALA A 51 -12.19 22.84 2.71
C ALA A 51 -12.89 23.64 1.59
N TYR A 52 -14.09 23.20 1.22
CA TYR A 52 -14.93 23.81 0.17
C TYR A 52 -14.30 23.84 -1.24
N GLY A 53 -13.20 23.11 -1.44
CA GLY A 53 -12.53 22.99 -2.73
C GLY A 53 -12.51 21.56 -3.26
N ASN A 54 -11.73 21.36 -4.32
CA ASN A 54 -11.44 20.06 -4.88
C ASN A 54 -10.01 19.64 -4.53
N ALA A 55 -9.78 18.33 -4.50
CA ALA A 55 -8.47 17.76 -4.29
C ALA A 55 -8.34 16.44 -5.06
N THR A 56 -7.10 16.08 -5.36
CA THR A 56 -6.79 14.79 -5.97
C THR A 56 -6.27 13.82 -4.93
N ALA A 57 -6.30 12.55 -5.30
CA ALA A 57 -5.52 11.47 -4.70
C ALA A 57 -4.13 11.93 -4.18
N GLU A 58 -3.29 12.45 -5.08
CA GLU A 58 -1.91 12.84 -4.80
C GLU A 58 -1.80 13.90 -3.71
N VAL A 59 -2.72 14.86 -3.70
CA VAL A 59 -2.76 15.90 -2.66
C VAL A 59 -2.88 15.27 -1.28
N PHE A 60 -3.75 14.27 -1.12
CA PHE A 60 -3.91 13.59 0.14
C PHE A 60 -2.67 12.78 0.54
N TRP A 61 -2.15 11.89 -0.33
CA TRP A 61 -0.98 11.07 0.06
C TRP A 61 0.28 11.91 0.30
N ASN A 62 0.47 13.01 -0.43
CA ASN A 62 1.56 13.95 -0.21
C ASN A 62 1.44 14.66 1.15
N GLN A 63 0.22 14.99 1.59
CA GLN A 63 -0.02 15.53 2.93
C GLN A 63 0.34 14.52 4.03
N VAL A 64 -0.02 13.25 3.85
CA VAL A 64 0.36 12.18 4.79
C VAL A 64 1.87 11.96 4.79
N ALA A 65 2.52 11.96 3.62
CA ALA A 65 3.97 11.85 3.51
C ALA A 65 4.69 12.99 4.25
N ALA A 66 4.26 14.24 4.01
CA ALA A 66 4.82 15.42 4.67
C ALA A 66 4.63 15.38 6.20
N THR A 67 3.46 14.94 6.67
CA THR A 67 3.14 14.88 8.11
C THR A 67 3.90 13.77 8.83
N SER A 68 4.12 12.64 8.15
CA SER A 68 4.74 11.45 8.74
C SER A 68 6.26 11.34 8.55
N GLY A 69 6.83 12.07 7.59
CA GLY A 69 8.23 11.91 7.17
C GLY A 69 8.51 10.56 6.49
N LYS A 70 7.47 9.80 6.13
CA LYS A 70 7.56 8.48 5.50
C LYS A 70 7.15 8.57 4.01
N PRO A 71 7.63 7.65 3.15
CA PRO A 71 7.38 7.70 1.70
C PRO A 71 5.96 7.21 1.31
N VAL A 72 4.92 7.80 1.91
CA VAL A 72 3.53 7.40 1.70
C VAL A 72 3.07 7.67 0.27
N ASP A 73 3.56 8.75 -0.34
CA ASP A 73 3.38 9.08 -1.75
C ASP A 73 3.79 7.92 -2.67
N LYS A 74 4.97 7.34 -2.42
CA LYS A 74 5.51 6.23 -3.22
C LYS A 74 4.77 4.91 -2.95
N ILE A 75 4.37 4.68 -1.70
CA ILE A 75 3.54 3.52 -1.35
C ILE A 75 2.21 3.60 -2.09
N MET A 76 1.48 4.70 -1.95
CA MET A 76 0.17 4.87 -2.56
C MET A 76 0.23 4.76 -4.08
N ALA A 77 1.19 5.44 -4.73
CA ALA A 77 1.40 5.33 -6.18
C ALA A 77 1.54 3.86 -6.62
N SER A 78 2.38 3.06 -5.92
CA SER A 78 2.59 1.65 -6.25
C SER A 78 1.33 0.77 -6.10
N PHE A 79 0.36 1.15 -5.27
CA PHE A 79 -0.90 0.41 -5.11
C PHE A 79 -2.04 0.91 -6.01
N THR A 80 -2.05 2.18 -6.38
CA THR A 80 -3.16 2.81 -7.13
C THR A 80 -2.89 2.89 -8.64
N GLU A 81 -1.64 3.04 -9.05
CA GLU A 81 -1.30 3.30 -10.47
C GLU A 81 -1.21 2.01 -11.29
N GLN A 82 -0.91 0.88 -10.67
CA GLN A 82 -0.88 -0.43 -11.32
C GLN A 82 -2.03 -1.35 -10.88
N SER A 83 -2.26 -2.41 -11.65
CA SER A 83 -3.33 -3.38 -11.42
C SER A 83 -2.84 -4.59 -10.63
N GLY A 84 -3.75 -5.22 -9.88
CA GLY A 84 -3.44 -6.37 -9.03
C GLY A 84 -2.95 -6.00 -7.64
N ALA A 85 -2.32 -6.97 -6.98
CA ALA A 85 -1.79 -6.92 -5.63
C ALA A 85 -0.53 -7.79 -5.52
N PRO A 86 0.38 -7.48 -4.58
CA PRO A 86 1.59 -8.28 -4.38
C PRO A 86 1.32 -9.57 -3.62
N LEU A 87 2.01 -10.64 -4.02
CA LEU A 87 2.29 -11.83 -3.25
C LEU A 87 3.68 -11.67 -2.62
N VAL A 88 3.77 -11.86 -1.30
CA VAL A 88 5.03 -11.74 -0.56
C VAL A 88 5.52 -13.12 -0.14
N PHE A 89 6.73 -13.47 -0.56
CA PHE A 89 7.41 -14.69 -0.13
C PHE A 89 8.31 -14.40 1.04
N ILE A 90 8.29 -15.30 2.01
CA ILE A 90 9.10 -15.22 3.22
C ILE A 90 9.95 -16.49 3.27
N LYS A 91 11.27 -16.31 3.23
CA LYS A 91 12.23 -17.38 3.55
C LYS A 91 12.91 -17.03 4.86
N SER A 92 12.91 -17.95 5.80
CA SER A 92 13.59 -17.77 7.08
C SER A 92 14.66 -18.83 7.28
N ALA A 93 15.79 -18.43 7.87
CA ALA A 93 16.85 -19.34 8.26
C ALA A 93 17.39 -18.93 9.62
N CYS A 94 17.56 -19.89 10.52
CA CYS A 94 18.20 -19.66 11.81
C CYS A 94 19.70 -19.98 11.68
N ARG A 95 20.55 -19.00 11.97
CA ARG A 95 22.01 -19.19 12.02
C ARG A 95 22.55 -18.50 13.25
N ALA A 96 23.29 -19.23 14.09
CA ALA A 96 23.93 -18.71 15.31
C ALA A 96 22.98 -17.87 16.19
N ASN A 97 21.83 -18.45 16.58
CA ASN A 97 20.77 -17.79 17.38
C ASN A 97 20.17 -16.51 16.77
N THR A 98 20.44 -16.20 15.51
CA THR A 98 19.84 -15.09 14.78
C THR A 98 18.93 -15.63 13.68
N THR A 99 17.66 -15.20 13.69
CA THR A 99 16.74 -15.49 12.60
C THR A 99 16.94 -14.49 11.47
N GLN A 100 17.43 -14.96 10.34
CA GLN A 100 17.50 -14.19 9.10
C GLN A 100 16.20 -14.39 8.31
N VAL A 101 15.58 -13.29 7.91
CA VAL A 101 14.35 -13.29 7.11
C VAL A 101 14.64 -12.61 5.78
N ALA A 102 14.49 -13.35 4.70
CA ALA A 102 14.52 -12.83 3.34
C ALA A 102 13.09 -12.67 2.83
N LEU A 103 12.78 -11.48 2.32
CA LEU A 103 11.49 -11.13 1.75
C LEU A 103 11.65 -10.98 0.23
N ALA A 104 10.70 -11.51 -0.51
CA ALA A 104 10.61 -11.38 -1.96
C ALA A 104 9.17 -11.05 -2.37
N GLN A 105 8.98 -10.49 -3.56
CA GLN A 105 7.63 -10.17 -4.05
C GLN A 105 7.43 -10.45 -5.54
N GLU A 106 6.20 -10.76 -5.90
CA GLU A 106 5.70 -10.77 -7.27
C GLU A 106 4.22 -10.39 -7.31
N ARG A 107 3.64 -10.14 -8.49
CA ARG A 107 2.19 -9.95 -8.62
C ARG A 107 1.45 -11.27 -8.39
N TYR A 108 0.43 -11.22 -7.54
CA TYR A 108 -0.52 -12.33 -7.40
C TYR A 108 -1.43 -12.45 -8.63
N PHE A 109 -1.62 -13.68 -9.09
CA PHE A 109 -2.65 -14.07 -10.05
C PHE A 109 -3.41 -15.29 -9.51
N ALA A 110 -4.73 -15.27 -9.62
CA ALA A 110 -5.56 -16.44 -9.30
C ALA A 110 -5.34 -17.59 -10.32
N ASP A 111 -4.97 -17.24 -11.55
CA ASP A 111 -4.61 -18.18 -12.62
C ASP A 111 -3.14 -18.62 -12.45
N PRO A 112 -2.87 -19.92 -12.20
CA PRO A 112 -1.51 -20.44 -12.03
C PRO A 112 -0.60 -20.23 -13.23
N ALA A 113 -1.13 -20.26 -14.46
CA ALA A 113 -0.33 -20.08 -15.67
C ALA A 113 0.20 -18.64 -15.77
N LYS A 114 -0.64 -17.66 -15.41
CA LYS A 114 -0.22 -16.25 -15.34
C LYS A 114 0.75 -15.99 -14.20
N LEU A 115 0.58 -16.66 -13.06
CA LEU A 115 1.53 -16.58 -11.96
C LEU A 115 2.91 -17.11 -12.39
N ALA A 116 2.96 -18.28 -13.04
CA ALA A 116 4.19 -18.89 -13.52
C ALA A 116 4.91 -18.06 -14.61
N ALA A 117 4.16 -17.34 -15.45
CA ALA A 117 4.74 -16.43 -16.45
C ALA A 117 5.45 -15.22 -15.82
N GLY A 118 5.16 -14.91 -14.56
CA GLY A 118 5.74 -13.78 -13.85
C GLY A 118 5.18 -12.43 -14.29
N SER A 119 5.60 -11.38 -13.59
CA SER A 119 5.11 -10.00 -13.76
C SER A 119 6.26 -9.01 -13.63
N ARG A 120 6.06 -7.76 -14.08
CA ARG A 120 7.06 -6.68 -13.96
C ARG A 120 6.84 -5.77 -12.75
N GLU A 121 5.60 -5.72 -12.30
CA GLU A 121 5.09 -4.87 -11.25
C GLU A 121 5.81 -5.10 -9.92
N ILE A 122 6.15 -3.99 -9.26
CA ILE A 122 6.78 -3.96 -7.95
C ILE A 122 5.98 -3.00 -7.08
N TRP A 123 5.69 -3.41 -5.86
CA TRP A 123 5.03 -2.60 -4.85
C TRP A 123 6.03 -2.12 -3.80
N GLN A 124 5.73 -0.96 -3.20
CA GLN A 124 6.40 -0.54 -1.97
C GLN A 124 5.55 -0.97 -0.79
N ILE A 125 5.94 -2.08 -0.15
CA ILE A 125 5.08 -2.79 0.81
C ILE A 125 5.61 -2.56 2.22
N PRO A 126 4.87 -1.85 3.09
CA PRO A 126 5.14 -1.85 4.52
C PRO A 126 4.96 -3.25 5.11
N VAL A 127 6.02 -3.83 5.66
CA VAL A 127 6.01 -5.15 6.30
C VAL A 127 6.37 -4.99 7.78
N ASN A 128 5.51 -5.49 8.65
CA ASN A 128 5.76 -5.59 10.08
C ASN A 128 6.12 -7.05 10.42
N LEU A 129 7.37 -7.28 10.80
CA LEU A 129 7.85 -8.59 11.23
C LEU A 129 7.80 -8.67 12.75
N ARG A 130 7.02 -9.62 13.28
CA ARG A 130 6.96 -9.89 14.71
C ARG A 130 7.49 -11.30 14.99
N PRO A 131 8.66 -11.44 15.66
CA PRO A 131 9.17 -12.74 16.07
C PRO A 131 8.20 -13.44 17.02
N ALA A 132 8.17 -14.78 16.96
CA ALA A 132 7.37 -15.56 17.90
C ALA A 132 7.83 -15.29 19.35
N GLY A 133 6.87 -15.02 20.23
CA GLY A 133 7.14 -14.72 21.65
C GLY A 133 7.55 -13.27 21.95
N SER A 134 7.78 -12.42 20.94
CA SER A 134 8.04 -10.99 21.14
C SER A 134 6.77 -10.15 20.99
N LYS A 135 6.63 -9.12 21.84
CA LYS A 135 5.62 -8.07 21.64
C LYS A 135 6.09 -7.01 20.64
N ASP A 136 7.39 -6.94 20.38
CA ASP A 136 7.99 -5.94 19.50
C ASP A 136 7.93 -6.40 18.05
N ALA A 137 7.52 -5.48 17.18
CA ALA A 137 7.52 -5.66 15.74
C ALA A 137 8.58 -4.76 15.10
N THR A 138 9.30 -5.30 14.12
CA THR A 138 10.22 -4.53 13.28
C THR A 138 9.52 -4.18 11.97
N SER A 139 9.36 -2.89 11.70
CA SER A 139 8.83 -2.40 10.42
C SER A 139 9.94 -2.25 9.38
N ARG A 140 9.68 -2.70 8.16
CA ARG A 140 10.55 -2.55 6.98
C ARG A 140 9.70 -2.22 5.75
N LEU A 141 10.28 -1.49 4.80
CA LEU A 141 9.64 -1.22 3.52
C LEU A 141 10.29 -2.13 2.47
N LEU A 142 9.51 -3.06 1.93
CA LEU A 142 9.95 -3.93 0.84
C LEU A 142 9.79 -3.17 -0.48
N THR A 143 10.90 -2.92 -1.18
CA THR A 143 10.93 -2.16 -2.44
C THR A 143 11.58 -2.93 -3.59
N ARG A 144 11.92 -4.20 -3.37
CA ARG A 144 12.63 -5.06 -4.33
C ARG A 144 11.92 -6.40 -4.45
N ARG A 145 12.24 -7.14 -5.51
CA ARG A 145 11.84 -8.52 -5.71
C ARG A 145 12.57 -9.46 -4.78
#